data_AF-A0A9E5PN95-F1
#
_entry.id   AF-A0A9E5PN95-F1
#
_cell.length_a   1.000
_cell.length_b   1.000
_cell.length_c   1.000
_cell.angle_alpha   90.00
_cell.angle_beta   90.00
_cell.angle_gamma   90.00
#
_symmetry.space_group_name_H-M   'P 1'
#
loop_
_entity.id
_entity.type
_entity.pdbx_description
1 polymer ?
#
loop_
_entity_poly.entity_id
_entity_poly.type
_entity_poly.pdbx_seq_one_letter_code
_entity_poly.pdbx_strand_id
1 'polypeptide(L)'
;MTPGAAGLGLVLLALPHSAVAQDSLRLQFSPVRGVRIHRVFQAHTRTTVSRVDSAGAMQTSTRETAELGGMTQVALEGPDGGLVVHLTFDSLRARMREGGERWRERQVGQPDSLWIQVRIDRRMRVLGTNAGGDAPGAKLLVPLLTGVPGLVLPEQWVKAGDRWTARLEVPLDAFGGRPPTIAYVPTLAGRTTFAVDSVIARARDTLAYVEFAGAFAPKKVADAHGTALSYSGGVQGALVWSTGWGAWVSAATRLRVVVSMAGAGATPGPTRGRITVETTIRESVRQ
;
A
#
# COMPACT_ATOMS: atom_id res chain seq x y z
N MET A 1 -56.75 -3.93 -57.73
CA MET A 1 -55.27 -3.94 -57.77
C MET A 1 -54.79 -2.67 -57.10
N THR A 2 -54.29 -2.81 -55.87
CA THR A 2 -53.55 -1.80 -55.10
C THR A 2 -52.69 -2.58 -54.09
N PRO A 3 -51.38 -2.34 -53.99
CA PRO A 3 -50.50 -3.08 -53.09
C PRO A 3 -50.50 -2.41 -51.70
N GLY A 4 -50.63 -3.20 -50.63
CA GLY A 4 -50.63 -2.73 -49.25
C GLY A 4 -49.46 -3.31 -48.45
N ALA A 5 -48.39 -2.51 -48.35
CA ALA A 5 -47.31 -2.48 -47.35
C ALA A 5 -46.97 -3.76 -46.55
N ALA A 6 -45.76 -4.29 -46.82
CA ALA A 6 -45.03 -5.15 -45.91
C ALA A 6 -44.58 -4.34 -44.67
N GLY A 7 -45.11 -4.70 -43.50
CA GLY A 7 -44.61 -4.24 -42.20
C GLY A 7 -43.44 -5.09 -41.75
N LEU A 8 -42.21 -4.59 -41.94
CA LEU A 8 -41.00 -5.12 -41.29
C LEU A 8 -41.12 -4.88 -39.78
N GLY A 9 -41.49 -5.92 -39.04
CA GLY A 9 -41.40 -5.94 -37.58
C GLY A 9 -39.94 -5.99 -37.16
N LEU A 10 -39.46 -4.87 -36.61
CA LEU A 10 -38.15 -4.73 -35.99
C LEU A 10 -38.06 -5.69 -34.78
N VAL A 11 -37.33 -6.79 -34.91
CA VAL A 11 -36.94 -7.63 -33.77
C VAL A 11 -35.85 -6.89 -33.01
N LEU A 12 -36.23 -6.16 -31.96
CA LEU A 12 -35.31 -5.68 -30.94
C LEU A 12 -34.72 -6.91 -30.23
N LEU A 13 -33.54 -7.35 -30.66
CA LEU A 13 -32.65 -8.21 -29.89
C LEU A 13 -32.22 -7.42 -28.64
N ALA A 14 -33.07 -7.43 -27.61
CA ALA A 14 -32.67 -7.15 -26.26
C ALA A 14 -31.63 -8.22 -25.88
N LEU A 15 -30.36 -7.94 -26.12
CA LEU A 15 -29.27 -8.60 -25.41
C LEU A 15 -29.55 -8.36 -23.92
N PRO A 16 -29.83 -9.40 -23.11
CA PRO A 16 -29.68 -9.24 -21.69
C PRO A 16 -28.19 -8.98 -21.49
N HIS A 17 -27.82 -7.72 -21.29
CA HIS A 17 -26.67 -7.43 -20.44
C HIS A 17 -27.14 -7.88 -19.06
N SER A 18 -27.05 -9.20 -18.85
CA SER A 18 -27.26 -9.82 -17.58
C SER A 18 -26.52 -8.96 -16.58
N ALA A 19 -27.24 -8.38 -15.62
CA ALA A 19 -26.67 -8.07 -14.34
C ALA A 19 -26.19 -9.42 -13.80
N VAL A 20 -25.00 -9.84 -14.24
CA VAL A 20 -24.34 -11.03 -13.74
C VAL A 20 -24.27 -10.79 -12.25
N ALA A 21 -24.91 -11.65 -11.47
CA ALA A 21 -24.77 -11.63 -10.03
C ALA A 21 -23.27 -11.47 -9.75
N GLN A 22 -22.87 -10.35 -9.15
CA GLN A 22 -21.45 -10.13 -8.87
C GLN A 22 -21.08 -11.17 -7.83
N ASP A 23 -20.48 -12.25 -8.33
CA ASP A 23 -20.20 -13.45 -7.55
C ASP A 23 -19.42 -13.04 -6.30
N SER A 24 -19.88 -13.55 -5.17
CA SER A 24 -19.14 -13.40 -3.93
C SER A 24 -17.75 -13.99 -4.13
N LEU A 25 -16.73 -13.24 -3.73
CA LEU A 25 -15.33 -13.57 -3.84
C LEU A 25 -14.72 -13.77 -2.45
N ARG A 26 -13.90 -14.80 -2.29
CA ARG A 26 -13.06 -14.93 -1.09
C ARG A 26 -11.72 -14.23 -1.32
N LEU A 27 -11.49 -13.13 -0.61
CA LEU A 27 -10.16 -12.50 -0.54
C LEU A 27 -9.28 -13.32 0.41
N GLN A 28 -8.40 -14.14 -0.13
CA GLN A 28 -7.53 -15.01 0.67
C GLN A 28 -6.14 -15.14 0.04
N PHE A 29 -5.10 -14.97 0.86
CA PHE A 29 -3.74 -15.27 0.45
C PHE A 29 -3.49 -16.78 0.58
N SER A 30 -3.46 -17.48 -0.55
CA SER A 30 -3.26 -18.93 -0.64
C SER A 30 -2.24 -19.29 -1.73
N PRO A 31 -0.96 -18.92 -1.56
CA PRO A 31 0.06 -19.23 -2.55
C PRO A 31 0.32 -20.73 -2.64
N VAL A 32 0.68 -21.20 -3.83
CA VAL A 32 1.17 -22.57 -4.02
C VAL A 32 2.56 -22.69 -3.40
N ARG A 33 2.73 -23.63 -2.48
CA ARG A 33 4.01 -23.84 -1.78
C ARG A 33 5.08 -24.34 -2.74
N GLY A 34 6.31 -23.86 -2.57
CA GLY A 34 7.47 -24.23 -3.38
C GLY A 34 7.50 -23.64 -4.79
N VAL A 35 6.40 -23.04 -5.27
CA VAL A 35 6.37 -22.38 -6.57
C VAL A 35 7.07 -21.02 -6.48
N ARG A 36 7.98 -20.78 -7.41
CA ARG A 36 8.62 -19.48 -7.60
C ARG A 36 7.72 -18.60 -8.45
N ILE A 37 7.42 -17.41 -7.95
CA ILE A 37 6.63 -16.41 -8.66
C ILE A 37 7.51 -15.19 -8.88
N HIS A 38 7.71 -14.80 -10.13
CA HIS A 38 8.46 -13.59 -10.43
C HIS A 38 7.51 -12.40 -10.55
N ARG A 39 7.83 -11.32 -9.84
CA ARG A 39 7.06 -10.08 -9.81
C ARG A 39 7.92 -8.94 -10.32
N VAL A 40 7.37 -8.15 -11.22
CA VAL A 40 7.95 -6.86 -11.59
C VAL A 40 7.03 -5.78 -11.05
N PHE A 41 7.58 -4.92 -10.20
CA PHE A 41 6.85 -3.81 -9.61
C PHE A 41 7.41 -2.48 -10.07
N GLN A 42 6.50 -1.51 -10.21
CA GLN A 42 6.83 -0.12 -10.39
C GLN A 42 6.13 0.67 -9.29
N ALA A 43 6.91 1.37 -8.47
CA ALA A 43 6.40 2.26 -7.45
C ALA A 43 6.78 3.70 -7.76
N HIS A 44 5.83 4.61 -7.62
CA HIS A 44 6.07 6.04 -7.65
C HIS A 44 5.53 6.66 -6.36
N THR A 45 6.41 7.32 -5.63
CA THR A 45 6.10 7.96 -4.35
C THR A 45 6.44 9.43 -4.43
N ARG A 46 5.48 10.28 -4.08
CA ARG A 46 5.65 11.72 -3.88
C ARG A 46 5.42 12.04 -2.42
N THR A 47 6.43 12.61 -1.78
CA THR A 47 6.37 13.07 -0.39
C THR A 47 6.49 14.57 -0.36
N THR A 48 5.48 15.25 0.18
CA THR A 48 5.49 16.69 0.42
C THR A 48 5.48 16.95 1.91
N VAL A 49 6.50 17.67 2.40
CA VAL A 49 6.64 18.07 3.79
C VAL A 49 6.48 19.58 3.86
N SER A 50 5.46 20.05 4.57
CA SER A 50 5.25 21.46 4.89
C SER A 50 5.50 21.68 6.38
N ARG A 51 6.34 22.65 6.75
CA ARG A 51 6.68 22.98 8.13
C ARG A 51 6.57 24.48 8.34
N VAL A 52 6.04 24.90 9.49
CA VAL A 52 6.13 26.29 9.95
C VAL A 52 7.43 26.45 10.74
N ASP A 53 8.30 27.38 10.34
CA ASP A 53 9.55 27.67 11.05
C ASP A 53 9.33 28.57 12.28
N SER A 54 10.40 28.88 13.00
CA SER A 54 10.37 29.71 14.21
C SER A 54 9.95 31.16 13.95
N ALA A 55 10.05 31.63 12.71
CA ALA A 55 9.58 32.96 12.30
C ALA A 55 8.10 32.94 11.85
N GLY A 56 7.44 31.78 11.88
CA GLY A 56 6.07 31.60 11.43
C GLY A 56 5.93 31.44 9.92
N ALA A 57 7.03 31.38 9.15
CA ALA A 57 6.98 31.20 7.71
C ALA A 57 6.78 29.71 7.36
N MET A 58 5.99 29.46 6.31
CA MET A 58 5.75 28.10 5.80
C MET A 58 6.86 27.70 4.82
N GLN A 59 7.58 26.64 5.15
CA GLN A 59 8.55 26.00 4.28
C GLN A 59 7.97 24.69 3.74
N THR A 60 8.00 24.49 2.42
CA THR A 60 7.54 23.24 1.80
C THR A 60 8.64 22.62 0.98
N SER A 61 8.94 21.36 1.23
CA SER A 61 9.82 20.53 0.41
C SER A 61 9.02 19.40 -0.23
N THR A 62 9.43 19.00 -1.44
CA THR A 62 8.86 17.85 -2.13
C THR A 62 9.99 16.92 -2.55
N ARG A 63 9.82 15.63 -2.27
CA ARG A 63 10.69 14.56 -2.73
C ARG A 63 9.88 13.58 -3.55
N GLU A 64 10.37 13.21 -4.72
CA GLU A 64 9.80 12.17 -5.56
C GLU A 64 10.77 11.00 -5.63
N THR A 65 10.21 9.79 -5.61
CA THR A 65 10.95 8.54 -5.70
C THR A 65 10.25 7.65 -6.72
N ALA A 66 11.02 7.05 -7.61
CA ALA A 66 10.55 6.09 -8.58
C ALA A 66 11.39 4.82 -8.45
N GLU A 67 10.72 3.69 -8.24
CA GLU A 67 11.36 2.39 -8.06
C GLU A 67 10.82 1.44 -9.14
N LEU A 68 11.74 0.68 -9.74
CA LEU A 68 11.45 -0.41 -10.64
C LEU A 68 12.28 -1.60 -10.20
N GLY A 69 11.63 -2.71 -9.90
CA GLY A 69 12.34 -3.90 -9.43
C GLY A 69 11.71 -5.19 -9.91
N GLY A 70 12.56 -6.21 -10.02
CA GLY A 70 12.17 -7.60 -10.15
C GLY A 70 12.36 -8.29 -8.80
N MET A 71 11.37 -9.07 -8.38
CA MET A 71 11.38 -9.80 -7.12
C MET A 71 10.86 -11.21 -7.34
N THR A 72 11.62 -12.19 -6.89
CA THR A 72 11.18 -13.58 -6.83
C THR A 72 10.58 -13.85 -5.47
N GLN A 73 9.36 -14.38 -5.47
CA GLN A 73 8.64 -14.81 -4.29
C GLN A 73 8.55 -16.33 -4.25
N VAL A 74 8.79 -16.93 -3.08
CA VAL A 74 8.54 -18.35 -2.82
C VAL A 74 7.78 -18.49 -1.50
N ALA A 75 6.64 -19.16 -1.55
CA ALA A 75 5.91 -19.56 -0.35
C ALA A 75 6.45 -20.89 0.17
N LEU A 76 6.86 -20.91 1.43
CA LEU A 76 7.44 -22.05 2.13
C LEU A 76 6.60 -22.40 3.36
N GLU A 77 6.70 -23.66 3.78
CA GLU A 77 6.19 -24.10 5.07
C GLU A 77 7.16 -23.67 6.17
N GLY A 78 6.62 -22.97 7.18
CA GLY A 78 7.36 -22.55 8.36
C GLY A 78 7.50 -23.69 9.38
N PRO A 79 8.39 -23.51 10.39
CA PRO A 79 8.64 -24.53 11.41
C PRO A 79 7.38 -24.96 12.18
N ASP A 80 6.46 -24.01 12.39
CA ASP A 80 5.21 -24.22 13.13
C ASP A 80 4.05 -24.68 12.22
N GLY A 81 4.32 -25.10 10.97
CA GLY A 81 3.30 -25.35 9.94
C GLY A 81 2.66 -24.09 9.33
N GLY A 82 3.12 -22.91 9.76
CA GLY A 82 2.70 -21.61 9.24
C GLY A 82 3.21 -21.32 7.82
N LEU A 83 2.78 -20.22 7.22
CA LEU A 83 3.23 -19.79 5.89
C LEU A 83 4.38 -18.78 6.03
N VAL A 84 5.52 -19.08 5.40
CA VAL A 84 6.66 -18.18 5.30
C VAL A 84 6.85 -17.79 3.83
N VAL A 85 6.83 -16.49 3.54
CA VAL A 85 7.06 -15.97 2.20
C VAL A 85 8.51 -15.49 2.14
N HIS A 86 9.34 -16.18 1.36
CA HIS A 86 10.70 -15.75 1.05
C HIS A 86 10.69 -14.87 -0.20
N LEU A 87 11.34 -13.72 -0.11
CA LEU A 87 11.53 -12.78 -1.19
C LEU A 87 12.99 -12.59 -1.46
N THR A 88 13.34 -12.60 -2.73
CA THR A 88 14.66 -12.24 -3.22
C THR A 88 14.49 -11.15 -4.26
N PHE A 89 15.23 -10.05 -4.14
CA PHE A 89 15.20 -8.99 -5.14
C PHE A 89 16.19 -9.34 -6.24
N ASP A 90 15.68 -9.64 -7.43
CA ASP A 90 16.52 -10.00 -8.58
C ASP A 90 17.11 -8.73 -9.22
N SER A 91 16.41 -7.61 -9.12
CA SER A 91 16.90 -6.30 -9.54
C SER A 91 16.13 -5.18 -8.84
N LEU A 92 16.78 -4.06 -8.57
CA LEU A 92 16.13 -2.88 -8.05
C LEU A 92 16.84 -1.62 -8.56
N ARG A 93 16.11 -0.79 -9.30
CA ARG A 93 16.52 0.55 -9.70
C ARG A 93 15.65 1.54 -8.97
N ALA A 94 16.25 2.36 -8.13
CA ALA A 94 15.58 3.47 -7.47
C ALA A 94 16.14 4.80 -7.99
N ARG A 95 15.25 5.75 -8.27
CA ARG A 95 15.61 7.12 -8.64
C ARG A 95 14.91 8.07 -7.70
N MET A 96 15.56 9.17 -7.36
CA MET A 96 14.97 10.22 -6.54
C MET A 96 15.24 11.61 -7.10
N ARG A 97 14.35 12.55 -6.83
CA ARG A 97 14.57 13.98 -7.03
C ARG A 97 13.92 14.79 -5.92
N GLU A 98 14.46 15.97 -5.64
CA GLU A 98 13.92 16.91 -4.67
C GLU A 98 13.58 18.23 -5.38
N GLY A 99 12.48 18.88 -5.01
CA GLY A 99 12.15 20.23 -5.47
C GLY A 99 12.06 20.41 -7.00
N GLY A 100 11.81 19.35 -7.78
CA GLY A 100 11.80 19.41 -9.25
C GLY A 100 13.18 19.31 -9.91
N GLU A 101 14.24 19.03 -9.15
CA GLU A 101 15.59 18.79 -9.67
C GLU A 101 15.66 17.59 -10.65
N ARG A 102 16.82 17.42 -11.28
CA ARG A 102 17.12 16.23 -12.09
C ARG A 102 17.07 14.96 -11.25
N TRP A 103 16.56 13.89 -11.85
CA TRP A 103 16.57 12.55 -11.27
C TRP A 103 18.00 12.08 -11.01
N ARG A 104 18.25 11.60 -9.79
CA ARG A 104 19.49 10.96 -9.38
C ARG A 104 19.21 9.49 -9.12
N GLU A 105 20.03 8.62 -9.68
CA GLU A 105 19.95 7.19 -9.39
C GLU A 105 20.47 6.93 -7.97
N ARG A 106 19.73 6.11 -7.23
CA ARG A 106 20.09 5.68 -5.89
C ARG A 106 20.58 4.25 -5.99
N GLN A 107 21.81 4.01 -5.58
CA GLN A 107 22.31 2.66 -5.40
C GLN A 107 21.56 2.03 -4.23
N VAL A 108 20.68 1.09 -4.53
CA VAL A 108 20.17 0.13 -3.55
C VAL A 108 21.14 -1.05 -3.58
N GLY A 109 21.41 -1.71 -2.45
CA GLY A 109 22.43 -2.75 -2.31
C GLY A 109 22.39 -3.83 -3.41
N GLN A 110 23.45 -4.63 -3.56
CA GLN A 110 23.51 -5.61 -4.64
C GLN A 110 22.29 -6.57 -4.57
N PRO A 111 21.47 -6.69 -5.64
CA PRO A 111 20.20 -7.41 -5.62
C PRO A 111 20.32 -8.82 -5.03
N ASP A 112 21.37 -9.54 -5.41
CA ASP A 112 21.66 -10.91 -4.98
C ASP A 112 21.86 -11.08 -3.46
N SER A 113 22.07 -9.98 -2.72
CA SER A 113 22.22 -9.97 -1.26
C SER A 113 20.97 -9.52 -0.50
N LEU A 114 19.94 -9.02 -1.21
CA LEU A 114 18.75 -8.46 -0.59
C LEU A 114 17.62 -9.49 -0.57
N TRP A 115 17.32 -10.00 0.62
CA TRP A 115 16.20 -10.91 0.80
C TRP A 115 15.39 -10.59 2.06
N ILE A 116 14.11 -10.95 2.02
CA ILE A 116 13.17 -10.78 3.12
C ILE A 116 12.38 -12.07 3.30
N GLN A 117 12.29 -12.56 4.53
CA GLN A 117 11.33 -13.58 4.93
C GLN A 117 10.22 -12.92 5.74
N VAL A 118 8.98 -13.15 5.32
CA VAL A 118 7.79 -12.65 6.01
C VAL A 118 6.94 -13.84 6.43
N ARG A 119 6.73 -13.99 7.74
CA ARG A 119 5.78 -14.96 8.27
C ARG A 119 4.39 -14.34 8.19
N ILE A 120 3.48 -14.97 7.46
CA ILE A 120 2.15 -14.43 7.16
C ILE A 120 1.08 -15.49 7.45
N ASP A 121 -0.09 -15.08 7.95
CA ASP A 121 -1.26 -15.97 8.01
C ASP A 121 -2.13 -15.89 6.73
N ARG A 122 -3.17 -16.71 6.63
CA ARG A 122 -4.09 -16.73 5.46
C ARG A 122 -4.82 -15.40 5.22
N ARG A 123 -4.82 -14.50 6.22
CA ARG A 123 -5.44 -13.18 6.17
C ARG A 123 -4.44 -12.06 5.87
N MET A 124 -3.23 -12.41 5.46
CA MET A 124 -2.12 -11.48 5.21
C MET A 124 -1.61 -10.76 6.47
N ARG A 125 -1.92 -11.25 7.68
CA ARG A 125 -1.33 -10.66 8.90
C ARG A 125 0.14 -11.02 8.96
N VAL A 126 0.99 -10.00 9.06
CA VAL A 126 2.43 -10.18 9.26
C VAL A 126 2.66 -10.59 10.72
N LEU A 127 3.15 -11.82 10.91
CA LEU A 127 3.46 -12.43 12.20
C LEU A 127 4.95 -12.27 12.58
N GLY A 128 5.77 -11.78 11.65
CA GLY A 128 7.19 -11.58 11.83
C GLY A 128 7.91 -11.33 10.51
N THR A 129 9.02 -10.61 10.57
CA THR A 129 9.92 -10.40 9.43
C THR A 129 11.34 -10.74 9.83
N ASN A 130 12.05 -11.36 8.90
CA ASN A 130 13.50 -11.52 8.95
C ASN A 130 14.06 -11.01 7.61
N ALA A 131 15.24 -10.42 7.61
CA ALA A 131 15.87 -9.94 6.39
C ALA A 131 17.37 -10.17 6.50
N GLY A 132 18.01 -10.45 5.36
CA GLY A 132 19.45 -10.49 5.26
C GLY A 132 19.96 -9.47 4.26
N GLY A 133 21.23 -9.11 4.44
CA GLY A 133 21.85 -7.96 3.78
C GLY A 133 21.69 -6.67 4.59
N ASP A 134 22.62 -5.74 4.39
CA ASP A 134 22.63 -4.44 5.07
C ASP A 134 21.62 -3.51 4.38
N ALA A 135 20.34 -3.72 4.66
CA ALA A 135 19.25 -3.03 3.97
C ALA A 135 18.26 -2.39 4.94
N PRO A 136 18.60 -1.19 5.48
CA PRO A 136 17.64 -0.33 6.18
C PRO A 136 16.34 -0.09 5.38
N GLY A 137 16.39 -0.23 4.05
CA GLY A 137 15.25 -0.11 3.14
C GLY A 137 14.37 -1.35 3.01
N ALA A 138 14.79 -2.54 3.45
CA ALA A 138 14.02 -3.78 3.23
C ALA A 138 12.64 -3.75 3.91
N LYS A 139 12.51 -3.10 5.07
CA LYS A 139 11.21 -2.92 5.75
C LYS A 139 10.26 -2.00 4.96
N LEU A 140 10.79 -1.09 4.15
CA LEU A 140 10.03 -0.22 3.23
C LEU A 140 9.44 -1.00 2.04
N LEU A 141 9.93 -2.21 1.80
CA LEU A 141 9.51 -3.07 0.70
C LEU A 141 8.41 -4.06 1.13
N VAL A 142 8.15 -4.23 2.42
CA VAL A 142 6.99 -5.00 2.94
C VAL A 142 5.63 -4.47 2.42
N PRO A 143 5.39 -3.14 2.31
CA PRO A 143 4.22 -2.62 1.59
C PRO A 143 4.04 -3.16 0.17
N LEU A 144 5.12 -3.51 -0.54
CA LEU A 144 5.04 -4.10 -1.89
C LEU A 144 4.39 -5.49 -1.83
N LEU A 145 4.65 -6.28 -0.79
CA LEU A 145 4.03 -7.60 -0.65
C LEU A 145 2.53 -7.56 -0.40
N THR A 146 2.10 -6.64 0.45
CA THR A 146 0.73 -6.61 0.95
C THR A 146 -0.13 -5.58 0.23
N GLY A 147 0.44 -4.80 -0.70
CA GLY A 147 -0.16 -3.62 -1.34
C GLY A 147 -0.34 -2.45 -0.37
N VAL A 148 -0.66 -2.73 0.89
CA VAL A 148 -0.88 -1.79 1.98
C VAL A 148 -0.33 -2.39 3.29
N PRO A 149 0.56 -1.70 4.02
CA PRO A 149 1.15 -2.20 5.27
C PRO A 149 0.10 -2.50 6.34
N GLY A 150 0.09 -3.71 6.89
CA GLY A 150 -0.84 -4.07 7.97
C GLY A 150 -2.29 -4.30 7.50
N LEU A 151 -2.54 -4.43 6.19
CA LEU A 151 -3.83 -4.84 5.67
C LEU A 151 -4.20 -6.26 6.13
N VAL A 152 -5.41 -6.42 6.66
CA VAL A 152 -5.96 -7.71 7.05
C VAL A 152 -7.16 -8.03 6.16
N LEU A 153 -7.13 -9.20 5.51
CA LEU A 153 -8.23 -9.67 4.66
C LEU A 153 -9.47 -10.04 5.48
N PRO A 154 -10.69 -9.87 4.92
CA PRO A 154 -11.93 -10.29 5.56
C PRO A 154 -12.00 -11.83 5.68
N GLU A 155 -12.70 -12.33 6.69
CA GLU A 155 -12.90 -13.80 6.86
C GLU A 155 -13.99 -14.33 5.94
N GLN A 156 -15.03 -13.53 5.75
CA GLN A 156 -16.18 -13.83 4.92
C GLN A 156 -15.89 -13.57 3.44
N TRP A 157 -16.67 -14.24 2.59
CA TRP A 157 -16.77 -13.88 1.18
C TRP A 157 -17.29 -12.45 1.06
N VAL A 158 -16.80 -11.72 0.06
CA VAL A 158 -17.19 -10.35 -0.23
C VAL A 158 -17.77 -10.23 -1.62
N LYS A 159 -18.81 -9.44 -1.79
CA LYS A 159 -19.35 -9.01 -3.08
C LYS A 159 -19.26 -7.50 -3.21
N ALA A 160 -19.56 -6.96 -4.39
CA ALA A 160 -19.63 -5.53 -4.56
C ALA A 160 -20.62 -4.88 -3.58
N GLY A 161 -20.26 -3.71 -3.06
CA GLY A 161 -20.98 -3.00 -2.02
C GLY A 161 -20.64 -3.45 -0.59
N ASP A 162 -20.00 -4.62 -0.40
CA ASP A 162 -19.62 -5.08 0.93
C ASP A 162 -18.51 -4.21 1.52
N ARG A 163 -18.50 -4.14 2.85
CA ARG A 163 -17.52 -3.37 3.62
C ARG A 163 -16.96 -4.18 4.77
N TRP A 164 -15.70 -3.93 5.11
CA TRP A 164 -15.11 -4.41 6.36
C TRP A 164 -14.15 -3.38 6.94
N THR A 165 -13.81 -3.53 8.21
CA THR A 165 -12.84 -2.66 8.88
C THR A 165 -11.63 -3.46 9.32
N ALA A 166 -10.44 -2.89 9.12
CA ALA A 166 -9.20 -3.43 9.66
C ALA A 166 -8.41 -2.33 10.36
N ARG A 167 -7.51 -2.74 11.25
CA ARG A 167 -6.52 -1.84 11.87
C ARG A 167 -5.33 -1.73 10.95
N LEU A 168 -5.00 -0.51 10.53
CA LEU A 168 -3.83 -0.22 9.71
C LEU A 168 -2.70 0.30 10.60
N GLU A 169 -1.51 -0.23 10.42
CA GLU A 169 -0.31 0.21 11.14
C GLU A 169 0.78 0.61 10.14
N VAL A 170 1.17 1.88 10.18
CA VAL A 170 2.09 2.48 9.21
C VAL A 170 3.24 3.16 9.94
N PRO A 171 4.48 2.69 9.83
CA PRO A 171 5.62 3.35 10.45
C PRO A 171 5.97 4.63 9.68
N LEU A 172 6.18 5.75 10.39
CA LEU A 172 6.39 7.07 9.77
C LEU A 172 7.71 7.22 9.00
N ASP A 173 8.73 6.45 9.38
CA ASP A 173 10.00 6.38 8.64
C ASP A 173 9.83 5.77 7.26
N ALA A 174 8.71 5.07 7.02
CA ALA A 174 8.45 4.37 5.78
C ALA A 174 8.48 5.29 4.55
N PHE A 175 8.31 6.58 4.76
CA PHE A 175 8.18 7.58 3.71
C PHE A 175 9.25 8.67 3.79
N GLY A 176 10.41 8.36 4.40
CA GLY A 176 11.57 9.24 4.41
C GLY A 176 11.38 10.53 5.20
N GLY A 177 10.34 10.60 6.04
CA GLY A 177 10.01 11.73 6.90
C GLY A 177 10.37 11.45 8.35
N ARG A 178 11.65 11.27 8.68
CA ARG A 178 12.09 11.34 10.08
C ARG A 178 12.30 12.82 10.44
N PRO A 179 11.56 13.40 11.39
CA PRO A 179 11.94 14.68 11.95
C PRO A 179 13.32 14.51 12.61
N PRO A 180 14.31 15.36 12.30
CA PRO A 180 15.71 15.16 12.68
C PRO A 180 15.94 15.08 14.20
N THR A 181 14.96 15.45 15.01
CA THR A 181 15.03 15.56 16.47
C THR A 181 14.46 14.35 17.23
N ILE A 182 13.91 13.32 16.56
CA ILE A 182 13.22 12.22 17.24
C ILE A 182 14.02 10.93 17.12
N ALA A 183 14.37 10.34 18.26
CA ALA A 183 15.17 9.10 18.37
C ALA A 183 14.40 7.82 17.95
N TYR A 184 13.07 7.86 18.00
CA TYR A 184 12.17 6.73 17.69
C TYR A 184 11.26 7.02 16.49
N VAL A 185 10.91 5.98 15.74
CA VAL A 185 9.99 6.05 14.61
C VAL A 185 8.56 5.79 15.10
N PRO A 186 7.66 6.78 15.10
CA PRO A 186 6.30 6.54 15.53
C PRO A 186 5.52 5.73 14.49
N THR A 187 4.79 4.72 14.96
CA THR A 187 3.79 4.02 14.13
C THR A 187 2.44 4.75 14.22
N LEU A 188 1.88 5.06 13.06
CA LEU A 188 0.49 5.48 12.89
C LEU A 188 -0.39 4.24 12.94
N ALA A 189 -1.29 4.17 13.93
CA ALA A 189 -2.26 3.10 14.03
C ALA A 189 -3.67 3.69 13.95
N GLY A 190 -4.51 3.14 13.08
CA GLY A 190 -5.83 3.68 12.80
C GLY A 190 -6.81 2.61 12.36
N ARG A 191 -8.11 2.90 12.46
CA ARG A 191 -9.15 2.05 11.90
C ARG A 191 -9.41 2.51 10.47
N THR A 192 -9.34 1.56 9.55
CA THR A 192 -9.55 1.78 8.11
C THR A 192 -10.74 0.94 7.67
N THR A 193 -11.65 1.57 6.93
CA THR A 193 -12.78 0.91 6.27
C THR A 193 -12.40 0.61 4.83
N PHE A 194 -12.68 -0.61 4.41
CA PHE A 194 -12.51 -1.09 3.05
C PHE A 194 -13.89 -1.35 2.46
N ALA A 195 -14.09 -0.98 1.20
CA ALA A 195 -15.31 -1.17 0.45
C ALA A 195 -14.98 -1.85 -0.88
N VAL A 196 -15.70 -2.93 -1.21
CA VAL A 196 -15.61 -3.53 -2.55
C VAL A 196 -16.45 -2.67 -3.48
N ASP A 197 -15.81 -1.96 -4.38
CA ASP A 197 -16.49 -1.19 -5.43
C ASP A 197 -17.10 -2.15 -6.46
N SER A 198 -16.29 -3.05 -6.99
CA SER A 198 -16.69 -3.96 -8.05
C SER A 198 -15.92 -5.28 -8.05
N VAL A 199 -16.59 -6.32 -8.55
CA VAL A 199 -15.99 -7.64 -8.81
C VAL A 199 -16.18 -7.94 -10.29
N ILE A 200 -15.08 -8.25 -10.99
CA ILE A 200 -15.07 -8.49 -12.44
C ILE A 200 -14.46 -9.85 -12.72
N ALA A 201 -15.30 -10.79 -13.20
CA ALA A 201 -14.85 -12.07 -13.71
C ALA A 201 -14.18 -11.90 -15.09
N ARG A 202 -13.05 -12.57 -15.29
CA ARG A 202 -12.30 -12.63 -16.55
C ARG A 202 -12.01 -14.09 -16.89
N ALA A 203 -11.55 -14.34 -18.11
CA ALA A 203 -11.28 -15.70 -18.60
C ALA A 203 -10.27 -16.50 -17.75
N ARG A 204 -9.35 -15.83 -17.03
CA ARG A 204 -8.27 -16.48 -16.26
C ARG A 204 -8.32 -16.22 -14.76
N ASP A 205 -9.09 -15.24 -14.32
CA ASP A 205 -9.18 -14.84 -12.92
C ASP A 205 -10.39 -13.93 -12.66
N THR A 206 -10.60 -13.58 -11.41
CA THR A 206 -11.57 -12.58 -10.96
C THR A 206 -10.81 -11.45 -10.29
N LEU A 207 -11.14 -10.21 -10.66
CA LEU A 207 -10.61 -9.02 -10.03
C LEU A 207 -11.60 -8.45 -9.03
N ALA A 208 -11.11 -8.00 -7.88
CA ALA A 208 -11.90 -7.15 -6.98
C ALA A 208 -11.23 -5.79 -6.82
N TYR A 209 -12.01 -4.74 -7.08
CA TYR A 209 -11.62 -3.36 -6.90
C TYR A 209 -12.09 -2.92 -5.51
N VAL A 210 -11.13 -2.52 -4.68
CA VAL A 210 -11.38 -2.21 -3.26
C VAL A 210 -10.89 -0.81 -2.98
N GLU A 211 -11.79 0.05 -2.55
CA GLU A 211 -11.44 1.36 -2.03
C GLU A 211 -11.29 1.29 -0.51
N PHE A 212 -10.46 2.17 0.05
CA PHE A 212 -10.32 2.26 1.48
C PHE A 212 -10.09 3.68 1.96
N ALA A 213 -10.57 3.95 3.18
CA ALA A 213 -10.36 5.20 3.87
C ALA A 213 -10.29 4.96 5.39
N GLY A 214 -9.39 5.66 6.07
CA GLY A 214 -9.17 5.51 7.49
C GLY A 214 -8.60 6.76 8.12
N ALA A 215 -8.75 6.86 9.43
CA ALA A 215 -8.21 7.95 10.24
C ALA A 215 -7.25 7.41 11.31
N PHE A 216 -6.18 8.16 11.54
CA PHE A 216 -5.26 7.94 12.64
C PHE A 216 -5.63 8.88 13.78
N ALA A 217 -6.05 8.30 14.90
CA ALA A 217 -6.36 9.06 16.09
C ALA A 217 -5.12 9.84 16.57
N PRO A 218 -5.29 11.05 17.13
CA PRO A 218 -4.18 11.80 17.69
C PRO A 218 -3.44 10.98 18.74
N LYS A 219 -2.15 10.75 18.53
CA LYS A 219 -1.28 10.10 19.51
C LYS A 219 -0.22 11.08 19.96
N LYS A 220 -0.01 11.16 21.27
CA LYS A 220 1.06 11.92 21.89
C LYS A 220 2.16 10.97 22.35
N VAL A 221 3.40 11.29 22.01
CA VAL A 221 4.60 10.59 22.47
C VAL A 221 5.51 11.65 23.06
N ALA A 222 5.88 11.49 24.33
CA ALA A 222 6.88 12.32 24.97
C ALA A 222 8.18 11.53 25.08
N ASP A 223 9.32 12.15 24.80
CA ASP A 223 10.61 11.57 25.15
C ASP A 223 11.00 11.93 26.60
N ALA A 224 12.03 11.25 27.11
CA ALA A 224 12.56 11.50 28.46
C ALA A 224 13.15 12.92 28.64
N HIS A 225 13.36 13.65 27.54
CA HIS A 225 13.91 15.00 27.53
C HIS A 225 12.80 16.06 27.45
N GLY A 226 11.54 15.65 27.61
CA GLY A 226 10.37 16.53 27.67
C GLY A 226 9.89 17.05 26.31
N THR A 227 10.41 16.53 25.19
CA THR A 227 9.86 16.82 23.87
C THR A 227 8.59 16.02 23.66
N ALA A 228 7.47 16.70 23.45
CA ALA A 228 6.19 16.11 23.13
C ALA A 228 5.91 16.18 21.62
N LEU A 229 5.79 15.01 20.99
CA LEU A 229 5.28 14.84 19.64
C LEU A 229 3.80 14.50 19.70
N SER A 230 2.98 15.21 18.93
CA SER A 230 1.61 14.78 18.62
C SER A 230 1.48 14.55 17.13
N TYR A 231 0.81 13.48 16.74
CA TYR A 231 0.53 13.19 15.34
C TYR A 231 -0.87 12.64 15.15
N SER A 232 -1.50 13.02 14.05
CA SER A 232 -2.83 12.56 13.63
C SER A 232 -2.89 12.55 12.11
N GLY A 233 -3.90 11.94 11.51
CA GLY A 233 -3.99 11.96 10.07
C GLY A 233 -5.07 11.05 9.51
N GLY A 234 -4.90 10.73 8.24
CA GLY A 234 -5.74 9.75 7.56
C GLY A 234 -5.04 9.14 6.39
N VAL A 235 -5.63 8.05 5.91
CA VAL A 235 -5.17 7.29 4.75
C VAL A 235 -6.38 7.02 3.87
N GLN A 236 -6.18 7.05 2.56
CA GLN A 236 -7.18 6.63 1.60
C GLN A 236 -6.50 6.02 0.38
N GLY A 237 -7.23 5.22 -0.38
CA GLY A 237 -6.68 4.63 -1.58
C GLY A 237 -7.61 3.64 -2.26
N ALA A 238 -7.07 2.99 -3.27
CA ALA A 238 -7.71 1.94 -4.03
C ALA A 238 -6.72 0.79 -4.26
N LEU A 239 -7.25 -0.43 -4.30
CA LEU A 239 -6.51 -1.68 -4.46
C LEU A 239 -7.20 -2.55 -5.48
N VAL A 240 -6.42 -3.36 -6.21
CA VAL A 240 -6.95 -4.36 -7.14
C VAL A 240 -6.43 -5.74 -6.73
N TRP A 241 -7.33 -6.60 -6.29
CA TRP A 241 -7.05 -8.01 -5.98
C TRP A 241 -7.25 -8.87 -7.22
N SER A 242 -6.46 -9.93 -7.38
CA SER A 242 -6.68 -10.97 -8.40
C SER A 242 -6.72 -12.36 -7.77
N THR A 243 -7.74 -13.16 -8.12
CA THR A 243 -7.80 -14.59 -7.73
C THR A 243 -6.81 -15.48 -8.43
N GLY A 244 -6.42 -15.14 -9.67
CA GLY A 244 -5.42 -15.90 -10.42
C GLY A 244 -4.05 -15.84 -9.74
N TRP A 245 -3.78 -14.75 -9.03
CA TRP A 245 -2.53 -14.53 -8.29
C TRP A 245 -2.67 -14.75 -6.78
N GLY A 246 -3.89 -14.69 -6.25
CA GLY A 246 -4.14 -14.67 -4.81
C GLY A 246 -3.42 -13.50 -4.13
N ALA A 247 -3.35 -12.34 -4.79
CA ALA A 247 -2.58 -11.18 -4.33
C ALA A 247 -3.16 -9.85 -4.86
N TRP A 248 -2.70 -8.74 -4.27
CA TRP A 248 -2.89 -7.40 -4.83
C TRP A 248 -1.96 -7.22 -6.03
N VAL A 249 -2.51 -6.74 -7.15
CA VAL A 249 -1.75 -6.50 -8.40
C VAL A 249 -1.60 -5.01 -8.71
N SER A 250 -2.30 -4.15 -7.96
CA SER A 250 -2.20 -2.70 -8.06
C SER A 250 -2.65 -2.05 -6.76
N ALA A 251 -1.99 -0.96 -6.37
CA ALA A 251 -2.37 -0.14 -5.23
C ALA A 251 -2.11 1.34 -5.52
N ALA A 252 -3.08 2.18 -5.21
CA ALA A 252 -2.91 3.63 -5.17
C ALA A 252 -3.27 4.10 -3.77
N THR A 253 -2.34 4.75 -3.09
CA THR A 253 -2.47 5.12 -1.69
C THR A 253 -2.10 6.58 -1.48
N ARG A 254 -2.83 7.25 -0.61
CA ARG A 254 -2.58 8.61 -0.17
C ARG A 254 -2.65 8.64 1.34
N LEU A 255 -1.53 8.96 1.95
CA LEU A 255 -1.36 9.14 3.39
C LEU A 255 -1.21 10.64 3.67
N ARG A 256 -2.00 11.16 4.60
CA ARG A 256 -1.87 12.54 5.09
C ARG A 256 -1.67 12.50 6.59
N VAL A 257 -0.57 13.05 7.05
CA VAL A 257 -0.19 13.10 8.46
C VAL A 257 0.05 14.55 8.86
N VAL A 258 -0.55 14.95 9.97
CA VAL A 258 -0.25 16.20 10.66
C VAL A 258 0.59 15.84 11.87
N VAL A 259 1.72 16.53 12.01
CA VAL A 259 2.67 16.34 13.11
C VAL A 259 2.85 17.69 13.80
N SER A 260 2.69 17.74 15.11
CA SER A 260 3.02 18.92 15.91
C SER A 260 4.01 18.54 16.99
N MET A 261 5.08 19.31 17.12
CA MET A 261 6.11 19.12 18.13
C MET A 261 6.07 20.27 19.14
N ALA A 262 6.19 19.96 20.43
CA ALA A 262 6.41 20.91 21.51
C ALA A 262 7.67 20.49 22.27
N GLY A 263 8.65 21.38 22.42
CA GLY A 263 9.88 21.11 23.17
C GLY A 263 9.75 21.46 24.66
N ALA A 264 10.57 20.84 25.50
CA ALA A 264 10.74 21.28 26.89
C ALA A 264 11.54 22.59 26.92
N GLY A 265 10.97 23.65 27.48
CA GLY A 265 11.69 24.90 27.77
C GLY A 265 11.90 25.88 26.61
N ALA A 266 11.34 25.64 25.42
CA ALA A 266 11.38 26.62 24.32
C ALA A 266 10.07 27.45 24.28
N THR A 267 10.19 28.77 24.39
CA THR A 267 9.07 29.73 24.22
C THR A 267 9.30 30.65 23.01
N PRO A 268 8.29 30.96 22.16
CA PRO A 268 6.99 30.31 22.00
C PRO A 268 6.82 29.68 20.61
N GLY A 269 6.25 28.49 20.59
CA GLY A 269 5.50 27.99 19.43
C GLY A 269 5.71 26.49 19.17
N PRO A 270 4.64 25.68 19.17
CA PRO A 270 4.76 24.31 18.68
C PRO A 270 5.16 24.36 17.19
N THR A 271 6.28 23.74 16.80
CA THR A 271 6.60 23.54 15.39
C THR A 271 5.53 22.61 14.81
N ARG A 272 4.67 23.16 13.96
CA ARG A 272 3.64 22.41 13.24
C ARG A 272 4.16 22.02 11.87
N GLY A 273 4.02 20.74 11.55
CA GLY A 273 4.36 20.16 10.28
C GLY A 273 3.19 19.35 9.71
N ARG A 274 3.14 19.28 8.38
CA ARG A 274 2.23 18.41 7.64
C ARG A 274 3.07 17.60 6.67
N ILE A 275 2.86 16.30 6.67
CA ILE A 275 3.48 15.36 5.74
C ILE A 275 2.36 14.76 4.91
N THR A 276 2.43 14.94 3.60
CA THR A 276 1.56 14.25 2.65
C THR A 276 2.42 13.30 1.84
N VAL A 277 2.01 12.04 1.79
CA VAL A 277 2.67 11.00 0.99
C VAL A 277 1.63 10.43 0.04
N GLU A 278 1.97 10.42 -1.23
CA GLU A 278 1.17 9.83 -2.30
C GLU A 278 2.02 8.73 -2.93
N THR A 279 1.53 7.50 -2.90
CA THR A 279 2.25 6.33 -3.41
C THR A 279 1.35 5.55 -4.35
N THR A 280 1.81 5.33 -5.56
CA THR A 280 1.18 4.44 -6.54
C THR A 280 2.12 3.27 -6.80
N ILE A 281 1.62 2.05 -6.66
CA ILE A 281 2.33 0.81 -6.91
C ILE A 281 1.55 0.06 -7.98
N ARG A 282 2.24 -0.34 -9.04
CA ARG A 282 1.71 -1.21 -10.08
C ARG A 282 2.55 -2.46 -10.10
N GLU A 283 1.91 -3.61 -10.03
CA GLU A 283 2.59 -4.89 -10.10
C GLU A 283 2.18 -5.63 -11.36
N SER A 284 3.15 -6.32 -11.95
CA SER A 284 2.91 -7.32 -12.96
C SER A 284 3.55 -8.62 -12.48
N VAL A 285 2.79 -9.70 -12.56
CA VAL A 285 3.23 -11.01 -12.06
C VAL A 285 3.39 -11.94 -13.25
N ARG A 286 4.48 -12.72 -13.24
CA ARG A 286 4.79 -13.75 -14.24
C ARG A 286 5.06 -15.07 -13.51
N GLN A 287 4.51 -16.16 -14.05
CA GLN A 287 4.84 -17.53 -13.66
C GLN A 287 5.88 -18.08 -14.61
#